data_AF-A0A150V8T8-F1
#
_entry.id   AF-A0A150V8T8-F1
#
_cell.length_a   1.000
_cell.length_b   1.000
_cell.length_c   1.000
_cell.angle_alpha   90.00
_cell.angle_beta   90.00
_cell.angle_gamma   90.00
#
_symmetry.space_group_name_H-M   'P 1'
#
loop_
_entity.id
_entity.type
_entity.pdbx_description
1 polymer ?
#
loop_
_entity_poly.entity_id
_entity_poly.type
_entity_poly.pdbx_seq_one_letter_code
_entity_poly.pdbx_strand_id
1 'polypeptide(L)'
;MSLVNLAHVCSHLQNASLARLGLTSIPYTKLHLSIALLLHKQGFLSQVKLAGKSPPASCFPATVADNHRITAAPHRDRNPRSGEAALADLVSGRKTEEQLRTEGYEEDAIQFALEARELSKEQLERDGWDLAAINFMMECADMSEQQLEMRGLQPIELDIARQGKERIARARETFRLDLARKNDMYASMGQSQSIIREEQLSEEQVQQRIRAILKKEGFDKATLQHFAGEHRFATPRHLARDGITVSAMGLEIPKQPITIVPEAYRDPLQLEEEGVVTQANRASRRLWLGLKYWDGLPVLRKAKLISKPTKRIWLNSRELGMVVRGNQAGEVKGMRQIGEIMVVSTDRGIMEARECVERRIGGQPLCRIW
;
A
#
# COMPACT_ATOMS: atom_id res chain seq x y z
N MET A 1 -26.55 -0.59 27.53
CA MET A 1 -26.74 -0.01 26.18
C MET A 1 -26.25 1.43 26.18
N SER A 2 -25.25 1.79 25.38
CA SER A 2 -24.80 3.19 25.29
C SER A 2 -25.72 3.96 24.35
N LEU A 3 -26.62 4.76 24.91
CA LEU A 3 -27.43 5.72 24.14
C LEU A 3 -26.57 6.79 23.45
N VAL A 4 -25.34 7.02 23.95
CA VAL A 4 -24.37 7.93 23.33
C VAL A 4 -23.96 7.40 21.96
N ASN A 5 -23.60 6.12 21.88
CA ASN A 5 -23.22 5.49 20.62
C ASN A 5 -24.40 5.45 19.64
N LEU A 6 -25.61 5.23 20.15
CA LEU A 6 -26.82 5.30 19.32
C LEU A 6 -27.06 6.70 18.75
N ALA A 7 -26.77 7.75 19.52
CA ALA A 7 -26.85 9.13 19.04
C ALA A 7 -25.90 9.37 17.86
N HIS A 8 -24.65 8.92 17.97
CA HIS A 8 -23.69 9.00 16.88
C HIS A 8 -24.15 8.21 15.65
N VAL A 9 -24.71 7.01 15.84
CA VAL A 9 -25.26 6.19 14.74
C VAL A 9 -26.42 6.90 14.04
N CYS A 10 -27.36 7.49 14.78
CA CYS A 10 -28.49 8.20 14.17
C CYS A 10 -28.02 9.41 13.35
N SER A 11 -27.10 10.21 13.89
CA SER A 11 -26.50 11.33 13.16
C SER A 11 -25.72 10.86 11.92
N HIS A 12 -24.95 9.78 12.05
CA HIS A 12 -24.18 9.19 10.95
C HIS A 12 -25.09 8.70 9.82
N LEU A 13 -26.16 7.96 10.15
CA LEU A 13 -27.13 7.49 9.16
C LEU A 13 -27.83 8.64 8.44
N GLN A 14 -28.24 9.68 9.19
CA GLN A 14 -28.84 10.86 8.60
C GLN A 14 -27.87 11.56 7.64
N ASN A 15 -26.62 11.78 8.07
CA ASN A 15 -25.62 12.46 7.26
C ASN A 15 -25.25 11.66 6.00
N ALA A 16 -25.02 10.36 6.14
CA ALA A 16 -24.71 9.47 5.02
C ALA A 16 -25.86 9.42 4.00
N SER A 17 -27.09 9.38 4.51
CA SER A 17 -28.30 9.38 3.68
C SER A 17 -28.45 10.68 2.89
N LEU A 18 -28.30 11.83 3.56
CA LEU A 18 -28.35 13.16 2.92
C LEU A 18 -27.20 13.39 1.94
N ALA A 19 -26.02 12.81 2.20
CA ALA A 19 -24.87 12.81 1.30
C ALA A 19 -25.04 11.89 0.08
N ARG A 20 -26.16 11.17 -0.05
CA ARG A 20 -26.48 10.26 -1.16
C ARG A 20 -25.48 9.11 -1.34
N LEU A 21 -24.95 8.59 -0.24
CA LEU A 21 -24.08 7.42 -0.27
C LEU A 21 -24.92 6.14 -0.47
N GLY A 22 -24.53 5.26 -1.39
CA GLY A 22 -25.22 3.96 -1.57
C GLY A 22 -25.00 2.98 -0.41
N LEU A 23 -23.84 3.08 0.26
CA LEU A 23 -23.42 2.17 1.31
C LEU A 23 -22.76 2.95 2.45
N THR A 24 -22.99 2.53 3.69
CA THR A 24 -22.34 3.10 4.87
C THR A 24 -22.03 2.03 5.90
N SER A 25 -21.16 2.32 6.87
CA SER A 25 -20.81 1.37 7.93
C SER A 25 -20.90 1.99 9.32
N ILE A 26 -21.37 1.19 10.29
CA ILE A 26 -21.45 1.58 11.71
C ILE A 26 -20.75 0.55 12.60
N PRO A 27 -20.27 0.93 13.80
CA PRO A 27 -19.67 -0.03 14.74
C PRO A 27 -20.63 -1.16 15.13
N TYR A 28 -20.13 -2.40 15.20
CA TYR A 28 -20.95 -3.54 15.58
C TYR A 28 -21.29 -3.53 17.08
N THR A 29 -22.58 -3.57 17.40
CA THR A 29 -23.10 -3.93 18.73
C THR A 29 -24.39 -4.74 18.56
N LYS A 30 -24.79 -5.51 19.58
CA LYS A 30 -26.09 -6.24 19.56
C LYS A 30 -27.27 -5.27 19.37
N LEU A 31 -27.19 -4.08 19.96
CA LEU A 31 -28.19 -3.02 19.80
C LEU A 31 -28.23 -2.51 18.36
N HIS A 32 -27.09 -2.15 17.78
CA HIS A 32 -27.04 -1.61 16.43
C HIS A 32 -27.50 -2.63 15.40
N LEU A 33 -27.14 -3.91 15.57
CA LEU A 33 -27.61 -4.98 14.70
C LEU A 33 -29.13 -5.13 14.76
N SER A 34 -29.72 -5.16 15.96
CA SER A 34 -31.18 -5.30 16.10
C SER A 34 -31.94 -4.09 15.54
N ILE A 35 -31.44 -2.86 15.72
CA ILE A 35 -32.01 -1.67 15.09
C ILE A 35 -31.86 -1.73 13.57
N ALA A 36 -30.69 -2.10 13.05
CA ALA A 36 -30.45 -2.22 11.61
C ALA A 36 -31.37 -3.26 10.95
N LEU A 37 -31.56 -4.42 11.59
CA LEU A 37 -32.48 -5.45 11.13
C LEU A 37 -33.94 -4.96 11.17
N LEU A 38 -34.33 -4.21 12.20
CA LEU A 38 -35.65 -3.59 12.24
C LEU A 38 -35.83 -2.58 11.09
N LEU A 39 -34.82 -1.74 10.82
CA LEU A 39 -34.86 -0.78 9.71
C LEU A 39 -34.92 -1.47 8.34
N HIS A 40 -34.22 -2.58 8.19
CA HIS A 40 -34.30 -3.42 7.00
C HIS A 40 -35.71 -4.01 6.83
N LYS A 41 -36.29 -4.57 7.91
CA LYS A 41 -37.67 -5.09 7.93
C LYS A 41 -38.71 -4.02 7.59
N GLN A 42 -38.52 -2.80 8.08
CA GLN A 42 -39.39 -1.64 7.80
C GLN A 42 -39.09 -0.97 6.44
N GLY A 43 -38.14 -1.50 5.67
CA GLY A 43 -37.86 -1.03 4.31
C GLY A 43 -36.97 0.21 4.20
N PHE A 44 -36.41 0.74 5.29
CA PHE A 44 -35.50 1.90 5.27
C PHE A 44 -34.10 1.57 4.73
N LEU A 45 -33.63 0.34 4.94
CA LEU A 45 -32.33 -0.14 4.47
C LEU A 45 -32.52 -1.22 3.39
N SER A 46 -31.62 -1.29 2.41
CA SER A 46 -31.62 -2.33 1.36
C SER A 46 -30.95 -3.61 1.81
N GLN A 47 -29.92 -3.51 2.62
CA GLN A 47 -29.19 -4.67 3.14
C GLN A 47 -28.49 -4.36 4.46
N VAL A 48 -28.23 -5.40 5.24
CA VAL A 48 -27.45 -5.35 6.48
C VAL A 48 -26.46 -6.51 6.46
N LYS A 49 -25.16 -6.22 6.45
CA LYS A 49 -24.08 -7.21 6.40
C LYS A 49 -23.08 -6.96 7.52
N LEU A 50 -22.53 -8.03 8.08
CA LEU A 50 -21.46 -7.97 9.08
C LEU A 50 -20.12 -8.16 8.38
N ALA A 51 -19.15 -7.25 8.59
CA ALA A 51 -17.79 -7.40 8.07
C ALA A 51 -16.76 -6.59 8.88
N GLY A 52 -15.54 -6.47 8.34
CA GLY A 52 -14.45 -5.67 8.89
C GLY A 52 -14.51 -4.19 8.52
N LYS A 53 -13.33 -3.55 8.40
CA LYS A 53 -13.19 -2.14 8.02
C LYS A 53 -13.50 -1.89 6.54
N SER A 54 -13.37 -2.90 5.69
CA SER A 54 -13.74 -2.91 4.26
C SER A 54 -15.14 -3.51 4.06
N PRO A 55 -15.87 -3.07 3.02
CA PRO A 55 -17.18 -3.65 2.69
C PRO A 55 -17.02 -5.06 2.11
N PRO A 56 -17.88 -6.01 2.48
CA PRO A 56 -17.85 -7.35 1.89
C PRO A 56 -18.33 -7.29 0.44
N ALA A 57 -17.84 -8.20 -0.41
CA ALA A 57 -18.16 -8.23 -1.84
C ALA A 57 -19.68 -8.33 -2.10
N SER A 58 -20.43 -9.09 -1.29
CA SER A 58 -21.90 -9.20 -1.39
C SER A 58 -22.68 -7.92 -1.13
N CYS A 59 -22.04 -6.85 -0.65
CA CYS A 59 -22.69 -5.54 -0.57
C CYS A 59 -22.88 -4.89 -1.95
N PHE A 60 -22.12 -5.32 -2.95
CA PHE A 60 -22.21 -4.81 -4.31
C PHE A 60 -23.05 -5.76 -5.15
N PRO A 61 -23.83 -5.26 -6.12
CA PRO A 61 -24.44 -6.15 -7.11
C PRO A 61 -23.34 -6.99 -7.74
N ALA A 62 -23.59 -8.28 -7.94
CA ALA A 62 -22.71 -9.10 -8.75
C ALA A 62 -22.54 -8.37 -10.08
N THR A 63 -21.35 -7.84 -10.33
CA THR A 63 -21.02 -7.35 -11.65
C THR A 63 -21.28 -8.51 -12.61
N VAL A 64 -21.82 -8.23 -13.79
CA VAL A 64 -21.66 -9.17 -14.91
C VAL A 64 -20.20 -9.58 -14.87
N ALA A 65 -19.91 -10.89 -14.91
CA ALA A 65 -18.54 -11.37 -14.91
C ALA A 65 -17.79 -10.57 -15.97
N ASP A 66 -16.95 -9.64 -15.52
CA ASP A 66 -16.09 -8.90 -16.42
C ASP A 66 -15.24 -10.00 -17.02
N ASN A 67 -15.36 -10.23 -18.32
CA ASN A 67 -14.63 -11.31 -18.97
C ASN A 67 -13.16 -10.97 -18.83
N HIS A 68 -12.54 -11.51 -17.77
CA HIS A 68 -11.19 -11.25 -17.26
C HIS A 68 -10.10 -11.43 -18.32
N ARG A 69 -10.03 -10.52 -19.27
CA ARG A 69 -8.97 -10.46 -20.29
C ARG A 69 -8.14 -9.19 -20.19
N ILE A 70 -8.48 -8.29 -19.28
CA ILE A 70 -7.68 -7.10 -18.99
C ILE A 70 -7.46 -7.09 -17.49
N THR A 71 -6.43 -7.79 -17.05
CA THR A 71 -5.90 -7.66 -15.70
C THR A 71 -5.04 -6.39 -15.62
N ALA A 72 -4.57 -6.06 -14.42
CA ALA A 72 -3.52 -5.05 -14.28
C ALA A 72 -2.17 -5.50 -14.88
N ALA A 73 -2.09 -6.69 -15.49
CA ALA A 73 -0.88 -7.29 -16.04
C ALA A 73 -1.00 -7.40 -17.58
N PRO A 74 -0.92 -6.28 -18.32
CA PRO A 74 -1.22 -6.26 -19.75
C PRO A 74 -0.32 -7.19 -20.58
N HIS A 75 0.91 -7.42 -20.11
CA HIS A 75 1.88 -8.34 -20.71
C HIS A 75 1.41 -9.82 -20.61
N ARG A 76 0.74 -10.21 -19.51
CA ARG A 76 0.16 -11.55 -19.33
C ARG A 76 -1.14 -11.73 -20.10
N ASP A 77 -1.94 -10.66 -20.20
CA ASP A 77 -3.21 -10.71 -20.91
C ASP A 77 -3.03 -10.89 -22.42
N ARG A 78 -2.04 -10.19 -22.99
CA ARG A 78 -1.71 -10.28 -24.41
C ARG A 78 -1.06 -11.62 -24.76
N ASN A 79 -0.04 -12.01 -23.99
CA ASN A 79 0.64 -13.28 -24.14
C ASN A 79 1.13 -13.77 -22.76
N PRO A 80 0.48 -14.80 -22.18
CA PRO A 80 0.83 -15.32 -20.85
C PRO A 80 2.29 -15.78 -20.71
N ARG A 81 2.91 -16.18 -21.83
CA ARG A 81 4.28 -16.70 -21.90
C ARG A 81 5.24 -15.75 -22.59
N SER A 82 4.96 -14.44 -22.54
CA SER A 82 5.87 -13.40 -23.01
C SER A 82 7.14 -13.32 -22.16
N GLY A 83 8.21 -12.78 -22.75
CA GLY A 83 9.46 -12.49 -22.02
C GLY A 83 9.25 -11.51 -20.87
N GLU A 84 8.32 -10.55 -21.02
CA GLU A 84 7.89 -9.66 -19.93
C GLU A 84 7.24 -10.45 -18.78
N ALA A 85 6.38 -11.43 -19.08
CA ALA A 85 5.79 -12.27 -18.05
C ALA A 85 6.83 -13.13 -17.32
N ALA A 86 7.80 -13.69 -18.06
CA ALA A 86 8.93 -14.43 -17.50
C ALA A 86 9.78 -13.53 -16.59
N LEU A 87 10.13 -12.31 -17.03
CA LEU A 87 10.88 -11.34 -16.24
C LEU A 87 10.16 -10.99 -14.93
N ALA A 88 8.84 -10.76 -15.00
CA ALA A 88 8.04 -10.47 -13.82
C ALA A 88 8.05 -11.63 -12.80
N ASP A 89 8.01 -12.89 -13.26
CA ASP A 89 8.08 -14.06 -12.38
C ASP A 89 9.48 -14.29 -11.79
N LEU A 90 10.55 -14.04 -12.56
CA LEU A 90 11.93 -14.13 -12.06
C LEU A 90 12.24 -13.06 -11.02
N VAL A 91 11.88 -11.80 -11.29
CA VAL A 91 12.16 -10.67 -10.39
C VAL A 91 11.30 -10.70 -9.12
N SER A 92 10.09 -11.25 -9.21
CA SER A 92 9.25 -11.49 -8.02
C SER A 92 9.70 -12.70 -7.20
N GLY A 93 10.65 -13.51 -7.68
CA GLY A 93 11.10 -14.73 -7.00
C GLY A 93 10.06 -15.86 -6.99
N ARG A 94 9.01 -15.76 -7.82
CA ARG A 94 7.95 -16.77 -7.89
C ARG A 94 8.39 -18.04 -8.58
N LYS A 95 9.24 -17.90 -9.61
CA LYS A 95 9.68 -19.01 -10.45
C LYS A 95 11.17 -18.98 -10.68
N THR A 96 11.77 -20.15 -10.78
CA THR A 96 13.13 -20.33 -11.27
C THR A 96 13.14 -20.47 -12.79
N GLU A 97 14.33 -20.34 -13.40
CA GLU A 97 14.52 -20.55 -14.83
C GLU A 97 14.03 -21.95 -15.27
N GLU A 98 14.38 -22.99 -14.51
CA GLU A 98 13.95 -24.38 -14.78
C GLU A 98 12.43 -24.55 -14.73
N GLN A 99 11.76 -23.82 -13.82
CA GLN A 99 10.31 -23.83 -13.71
C GLN A 99 9.66 -23.15 -14.93
N LEU A 100 10.23 -22.04 -15.42
CA LEU A 100 9.75 -21.39 -16.64
C LEU A 100 9.89 -22.31 -17.87
N ARG A 101 11.01 -23.02 -18.00
CA ARG A 101 11.22 -24.04 -19.05
C ARG A 101 10.15 -25.13 -18.97
N THR A 102 9.87 -25.64 -17.77
CA THR A 102 8.88 -26.70 -17.53
C THR A 102 7.45 -26.26 -17.88
N GLU A 103 7.13 -24.98 -17.66
CA GLU A 103 5.82 -24.41 -17.97
C GLU A 103 5.63 -24.07 -19.47
N GLY A 104 6.66 -24.28 -20.28
CA GLY A 104 6.61 -24.12 -21.74
C GLY A 104 6.78 -22.69 -22.22
N TYR A 105 7.55 -21.86 -21.49
CA TYR A 105 8.05 -20.60 -22.04
C TYR A 105 9.04 -20.88 -23.17
N GLU A 106 9.00 -20.05 -24.21
CA GLU A 106 9.98 -20.11 -25.32
C GLU A 106 11.38 -19.72 -24.82
N GLU A 107 12.42 -20.30 -25.42
CA GLU A 107 13.81 -20.03 -25.02
C GLU A 107 14.17 -18.55 -25.18
N ASP A 108 13.71 -17.92 -26.27
CA ASP A 108 13.92 -16.50 -26.52
C ASP A 108 13.30 -15.61 -25.42
N ALA A 109 12.16 -16.02 -24.87
CA ALA A 109 11.48 -15.30 -23.80
C ALA A 109 12.23 -15.43 -22.47
N ILE A 110 12.81 -16.60 -22.21
CA ILE A 110 13.65 -16.85 -21.03
C ILE A 110 14.95 -16.05 -21.14
N GLN A 111 15.60 -16.08 -22.29
CA GLN A 111 16.83 -15.33 -22.55
C GLN A 111 16.62 -13.82 -22.38
N PHE A 112 15.54 -13.29 -22.98
CA PHE A 112 15.13 -11.90 -22.76
C PHE A 112 14.96 -11.57 -21.28
N ALA A 113 14.30 -12.45 -20.52
CA ALA A 113 14.06 -12.23 -19.10
C ALA A 113 15.35 -12.28 -18.26
N LEU A 114 16.30 -13.16 -18.61
CA LEU A 114 17.61 -13.23 -17.94
C LEU A 114 18.44 -11.97 -18.20
N GLU A 115 18.48 -11.50 -19.45
CA GLU A 115 19.19 -10.28 -19.84
C GLU A 115 18.57 -9.03 -19.21
N ALA A 116 17.24 -8.90 -19.30
CA ALA A 116 16.52 -7.75 -18.75
C ALA A 116 16.49 -7.73 -17.21
N ARG A 117 16.79 -8.85 -16.55
CA ARG A 117 16.95 -8.92 -15.09
C ARG A 117 18.29 -8.35 -14.65
N GLU A 118 19.32 -8.30 -15.49
CA GLU A 118 20.59 -7.70 -15.10
C GLU A 118 20.51 -6.17 -15.05
N LEU A 119 21.05 -5.58 -13.98
CA LEU A 119 21.17 -4.12 -13.90
C LEU A 119 22.21 -3.60 -14.90
N SER A 120 21.90 -2.45 -15.49
CA SER A 120 22.82 -1.73 -16.35
C SER A 120 23.97 -1.12 -15.53
N LYS A 121 25.08 -0.77 -16.21
CA LYS A 121 26.22 -0.09 -15.59
C LYS A 121 25.77 1.16 -14.82
N GLU A 122 24.94 1.99 -15.44
CA GLU A 122 24.44 3.22 -14.82
C GLU A 122 23.60 2.95 -13.56
N GLN A 123 22.82 1.86 -13.55
CA GLN A 123 22.02 1.49 -12.39
C GLN A 123 22.92 1.04 -11.24
N LEU A 124 23.94 0.21 -11.52
CA LEU A 124 24.90 -0.23 -10.51
C LEU A 124 25.71 0.93 -9.91
N GLU A 125 26.11 1.90 -10.74
CA GLU A 125 26.79 3.12 -10.28
C GLU A 125 25.88 4.02 -9.42
N ARG A 126 24.58 4.10 -9.76
CA ARG A 126 23.59 4.84 -8.95
C ARG A 126 23.32 4.15 -7.60
N ASP A 127 23.33 2.83 -7.58
CA ASP A 127 23.15 2.04 -6.36
C ASP A 127 24.42 2.01 -5.49
N GLY A 128 25.54 2.60 -5.96
CA GLY A 128 26.75 2.84 -5.18
C GLY A 128 27.79 1.72 -5.24
N TRP A 129 27.66 0.77 -6.17
CA TRP A 129 28.61 -0.35 -6.32
C TRP A 129 29.99 0.09 -6.82
N ASP A 130 30.09 1.28 -7.41
CA ASP A 130 31.35 1.93 -7.74
C ASP A 130 32.19 2.22 -6.48
N LEU A 131 31.55 2.65 -5.40
CA LEU A 131 32.22 2.91 -4.13
C LEU A 131 32.75 1.63 -3.49
N ALA A 132 32.03 0.51 -3.63
CA ALA A 132 32.49 -0.79 -3.14
C ALA A 132 33.78 -1.22 -3.86
N ALA A 133 33.83 -1.09 -5.19
CA ALA A 133 35.02 -1.35 -5.98
C ALA A 133 36.20 -0.43 -5.58
N ILE A 134 35.93 0.86 -5.37
CA ILE A 134 36.94 1.83 -4.95
C ILE A 134 37.49 1.48 -3.56
N ASN A 135 36.64 1.14 -2.60
CA ASN A 135 37.07 0.78 -1.26
C ASN A 135 37.96 -0.47 -1.29
N PHE A 136 37.58 -1.48 -2.08
CA PHE A 136 38.39 -2.68 -2.28
C PHE A 136 39.79 -2.35 -2.83
N MET A 137 39.87 -1.49 -3.86
CA MET A 137 41.16 -1.07 -4.41
C MET A 137 42.01 -0.31 -3.39
N MET A 138 41.40 0.58 -2.59
CA MET A 138 42.11 1.33 -1.56
C MET A 138 42.63 0.43 -0.44
N GLU A 139 41.88 -0.60 -0.03
CA GLU A 139 42.36 -1.61 0.93
C GLU A 139 43.55 -2.41 0.39
N CYS A 140 43.51 -2.76 -0.90
CA CYS A 140 44.56 -3.55 -1.54
C CYS A 140 45.79 -2.72 -1.94
N ALA A 141 45.72 -1.40 -1.85
CA ALA A 141 46.76 -0.49 -2.34
C ALA A 141 48.10 -0.71 -1.64
N ASP A 142 48.07 -0.93 -0.31
CA ASP A 142 49.27 -1.05 0.53
C ASP A 142 49.75 -2.50 0.68
N MET A 143 49.06 -3.48 0.09
CA MET A 143 49.39 -4.90 0.21
C MET A 143 50.45 -5.34 -0.82
N SER A 144 51.42 -6.16 -0.41
CA SER A 144 52.38 -6.81 -1.33
C SER A 144 51.69 -7.90 -2.16
N GLU A 145 52.28 -8.30 -3.30
CA GLU A 145 51.69 -9.37 -4.14
C GLU A 145 51.53 -10.69 -3.37
N GLN A 146 52.48 -11.03 -2.52
CA GLN A 146 52.41 -12.20 -1.64
C GLN A 146 51.25 -12.11 -0.65
N GLN A 147 50.91 -10.91 -0.16
CA GLN A 147 49.78 -10.70 0.74
C GLN A 147 48.43 -10.78 0.01
N LEU A 148 48.38 -10.38 -1.27
CA LEU A 148 47.17 -10.53 -2.10
C LEU A 148 46.90 -12.00 -2.43
N GLU A 149 47.95 -12.78 -2.72
CA GLU A 149 47.83 -14.22 -2.95
C GLU A 149 47.38 -15.00 -1.70
N MET A 150 47.89 -14.63 -0.51
CA MET A 150 47.45 -15.24 0.75
C MET A 150 46.00 -14.94 1.12
N ARG A 151 45.39 -13.86 0.59
CA ARG A 151 43.99 -13.48 0.85
C ARG A 151 42.99 -14.37 0.10
N GLY A 152 43.43 -15.20 -0.85
CA GLY A 152 42.58 -16.15 -1.58
C GLY A 152 41.57 -15.46 -2.50
N LEU A 153 41.96 -14.33 -3.12
CA LEU A 153 41.11 -13.53 -4.00
C LEU A 153 40.76 -14.27 -5.30
N GLN A 154 39.60 -13.97 -5.86
CA GLN A 154 39.21 -14.46 -7.18
C GLN A 154 40.11 -13.87 -8.28
N PRO A 155 40.26 -14.52 -9.45
CA PRO A 155 41.10 -14.01 -10.54
C PRO A 155 40.74 -12.59 -10.98
N ILE A 156 39.45 -12.26 -11.00
CA ILE A 156 38.96 -10.93 -11.36
C ILE A 156 39.34 -9.88 -10.31
N GLU A 157 39.31 -10.24 -9.02
CA GLU A 157 39.70 -9.36 -7.91
C GLU A 157 41.20 -9.08 -7.92
N LEU A 158 42.00 -10.07 -8.29
CA LEU A 158 43.45 -9.91 -8.44
C LEU A 158 43.79 -8.94 -9.58
N ASP A 159 43.10 -9.05 -10.71
CA ASP A 159 43.26 -8.10 -11.83
C ASP A 159 42.84 -6.68 -11.43
N ILE A 160 41.69 -6.54 -10.74
CA ILE A 160 41.23 -5.26 -10.20
C ILE A 160 42.23 -4.69 -9.18
N ALA A 161 42.84 -5.51 -8.33
CA ALA A 161 43.83 -5.06 -7.36
C ALA A 161 45.12 -4.58 -8.05
N ARG A 162 45.60 -5.30 -9.07
CA ARG A 162 46.77 -4.91 -9.87
C ARG A 162 46.54 -3.59 -10.60
N GLN A 163 45.44 -3.50 -11.34
CA GLN A 163 45.05 -2.26 -12.03
C GLN A 163 44.78 -1.12 -11.03
N GLY A 164 44.22 -1.43 -9.86
CA GLY A 164 43.93 -0.49 -8.79
C GLY A 164 45.16 0.25 -8.29
N LYS A 165 46.32 -0.43 -8.16
CA LYS A 165 47.58 0.21 -7.77
C LYS A 165 48.01 1.29 -8.76
N GLU A 166 47.96 0.99 -10.06
CA GLU A 166 48.28 1.95 -11.11
C GLU A 166 47.29 3.11 -11.13
N ARG A 167 45.98 2.82 -11.03
CA ARG A 167 44.92 3.84 -11.01
C ARG A 167 45.04 4.78 -9.80
N ILE A 168 45.34 4.24 -8.62
CA ILE A 168 45.56 5.04 -7.41
C ILE A 168 46.81 5.92 -7.55
N ALA A 169 47.90 5.41 -8.15
CA ALA A 169 49.09 6.22 -8.42
C ALA A 169 48.78 7.39 -9.37
N ARG A 170 48.09 7.12 -10.49
CA ARG A 170 47.65 8.17 -11.43
C ARG A 170 46.68 9.18 -10.79
N ALA A 171 45.76 8.71 -9.95
CA ALA A 171 44.84 9.57 -9.22
C ALA A 171 45.57 10.47 -8.20
N ARG A 172 46.59 9.94 -7.51
CA ARG A 172 47.48 10.73 -6.63
C ARG A 172 48.21 11.82 -7.41
N GLU A 173 48.81 11.48 -8.55
CA GLU A 173 49.48 12.46 -9.42
C GLU A 173 48.51 13.54 -9.93
N THR A 174 47.32 13.14 -10.36
CA THR A 174 46.27 14.07 -10.80
C THR A 174 45.87 15.02 -9.67
N PHE A 175 45.73 14.51 -8.44
CA PHE A 175 45.46 15.33 -7.27
C PHE A 175 46.59 16.33 -6.98
N ARG A 176 47.86 15.89 -7.07
CA ARG A 176 49.03 16.77 -6.89
C ARG A 176 49.01 17.94 -7.88
N LEU A 177 48.73 17.64 -9.16
CA LEU A 177 48.65 18.63 -10.24
C LEU A 177 47.48 19.60 -10.03
N ASP A 178 46.31 19.11 -9.62
CA ASP A 178 45.14 19.94 -9.29
C ASP A 178 45.44 20.90 -8.13
N LEU A 179 46.17 20.42 -7.11
CA LEU A 179 46.57 21.22 -5.96
C LEU A 179 47.58 22.30 -6.34
N ALA A 180 48.59 21.96 -7.15
CA ALA A 180 49.56 22.91 -7.69
C ALA A 180 48.87 24.02 -8.51
N ARG A 181 47.96 23.66 -9.41
CA ARG A 181 47.18 24.64 -10.21
C ARG A 181 46.35 25.59 -9.33
N LYS A 182 45.72 25.08 -8.27
CA LYS A 182 44.96 25.93 -7.33
C LYS A 182 45.88 26.87 -6.57
N ASN A 183 47.04 26.39 -6.12
CA ASN A 183 48.01 27.22 -5.41
C ASN A 183 48.59 28.33 -6.30
N ASP A 184 48.88 28.04 -7.58
CA ASP A 184 49.32 29.05 -8.55
C ASP A 184 48.23 30.12 -8.78
N MET A 185 46.96 29.70 -8.84
CA MET A 185 45.82 30.62 -8.94
C MET A 185 45.73 31.53 -7.70
N TYR A 186 45.81 30.99 -6.49
CA TYR A 186 45.79 31.78 -5.26
C TYR A 186 46.98 32.74 -5.13
N ALA A 187 48.17 32.31 -5.59
CA ALA A 187 49.35 33.16 -5.67
C ALA A 187 49.13 34.33 -6.63
N SER A 188 48.52 34.09 -7.80
CA SER A 188 48.21 35.14 -8.78
C SER A 188 47.15 36.15 -8.29
N MET A 189 46.26 35.73 -7.39
CA MET A 189 45.23 36.58 -6.78
C MET A 189 45.70 37.31 -5.51
N GLY A 190 46.98 37.18 -5.13
CA GLY A 190 47.53 37.80 -3.92
C GLY A 190 47.00 37.23 -2.59
N GLN A 191 46.36 36.05 -2.63
CA GLN A 191 45.76 35.40 -1.45
C GLN A 191 46.72 34.37 -0.84
N SER A 192 47.91 34.80 -0.41
CA SER A 192 48.96 33.89 0.11
C SER A 192 48.52 33.07 1.33
N GLN A 193 47.50 33.51 2.08
CA GLN A 193 46.94 32.79 3.23
C GLN A 193 46.11 31.55 2.84
N SER A 194 45.78 31.37 1.55
CA SER A 194 44.94 30.28 1.05
C SER A 194 45.71 29.15 0.34
N ILE A 195 47.05 29.25 0.28
CA ILE A 195 47.93 28.21 -0.28
C ILE A 195 47.96 27.02 0.68
N ILE A 196 47.56 25.85 0.20
CA ILE A 196 47.54 24.61 0.98
C ILE A 196 48.72 23.74 0.53
N ARG A 197 49.57 23.31 1.48
CA ARG A 197 50.62 22.30 1.21
C ARG A 197 50.06 20.90 1.46
N GLU A 198 50.50 19.90 0.69
CA GLU A 198 50.09 18.50 0.86
C GLU A 198 50.23 18.00 2.31
N GLU A 199 51.29 18.43 3.00
CA GLU A 199 51.61 18.10 4.39
C GLU A 199 50.58 18.60 5.42
N GLN A 200 49.71 19.54 5.04
CA GLN A 200 48.68 20.11 5.91
C GLN A 200 47.30 19.42 5.76
N LEU A 201 47.14 18.53 4.77
CA LEU A 201 45.90 17.79 4.58
C LEU A 201 45.90 16.52 5.44
N SER A 202 44.74 16.23 6.06
CA SER A 202 44.53 14.93 6.71
C SER A 202 44.54 13.80 5.65
N GLU A 203 45.09 12.63 6.00
CA GLU A 203 45.08 11.45 5.13
C GLU A 203 43.66 11.12 4.65
N GLU A 204 42.64 11.33 5.49
CA GLU A 204 41.24 11.13 5.12
C GLU A 204 40.79 12.06 3.98
N GLN A 205 41.24 13.31 3.97
CA GLN A 205 40.89 14.28 2.93
C GLN A 205 41.54 13.91 1.59
N VAL A 206 42.79 13.42 1.63
CA VAL A 206 43.50 12.93 0.45
C VAL A 206 42.79 11.69 -0.11
N GLN A 207 42.43 10.73 0.75
CA GLN A 207 41.68 9.54 0.34
C GLN A 207 40.31 9.90 -0.27
N GLN A 208 39.57 10.83 0.33
CA GLN A 208 38.29 11.29 -0.23
C GLN A 208 38.46 11.87 -1.64
N ARG A 209 39.54 12.62 -1.87
CA ARG A 209 39.80 13.22 -3.19
C ARG A 209 40.21 12.17 -4.23
N ILE A 210 41.02 11.18 -3.84
CA ILE A 210 41.36 10.04 -4.68
C ILE A 210 40.10 9.25 -5.04
N ARG A 211 39.22 8.96 -4.07
CA ARG A 211 37.93 8.30 -4.32
C ARG A 211 37.08 9.06 -5.34
N ALA A 212 37.05 10.39 -5.27
CA ALA A 212 36.32 11.22 -6.22
C ALA A 212 36.90 11.16 -7.65
N ILE A 213 38.23 11.08 -7.79
CA ILE A 213 38.91 10.94 -9.08
C ILE A 213 38.61 9.56 -9.68
N LEU A 214 38.76 8.49 -8.90
CA LEU A 214 38.45 7.12 -9.33
C LEU A 214 36.98 6.95 -9.73
N LYS A 215 36.05 7.58 -8.98
CA LYS A 215 34.63 7.61 -9.35
C LYS A 215 34.38 8.27 -10.71
N LYS A 216 35.18 9.28 -11.07
CA LYS A 216 35.06 9.98 -12.36
C LYS A 216 35.59 9.14 -13.54
N GLU A 217 36.61 8.33 -13.31
CA GLU A 217 37.12 7.39 -14.33
C GLU A 217 36.12 6.27 -14.64
N GLY A 218 35.30 5.88 -13.66
CA GLY A 218 34.29 4.82 -13.80
C GLY A 218 34.88 3.41 -13.82
N PHE A 219 34.00 2.42 -13.90
CA PHE A 219 34.35 0.99 -13.92
C PHE A 219 33.63 0.25 -15.05
N ASP A 220 34.15 -0.91 -15.42
CA ASP A 220 33.49 -1.80 -16.37
C ASP A 220 32.28 -2.49 -15.71
N LYS A 221 31.27 -2.82 -16.53
CA LYS A 221 30.05 -3.48 -16.06
C LYS A 221 30.37 -4.79 -15.32
N ALA A 222 31.32 -5.58 -15.82
CA ALA A 222 31.72 -6.85 -15.22
C ALA A 222 32.27 -6.67 -13.79
N THR A 223 33.12 -5.66 -13.60
CA THR A 223 33.67 -5.31 -12.28
C THR A 223 32.57 -4.93 -11.30
N LEU A 224 31.63 -4.09 -11.72
CA LEU A 224 30.51 -3.68 -10.88
C LEU A 224 29.57 -4.85 -10.55
N GLN A 225 29.30 -5.74 -11.52
CA GLN A 225 28.49 -6.94 -11.31
C GLN A 225 29.14 -7.92 -10.35
N HIS A 226 30.48 -8.04 -10.37
CA HIS A 226 31.23 -8.88 -9.43
C HIS A 226 31.02 -8.41 -7.99
N PHE A 227 31.25 -7.11 -7.72
CA PHE A 227 31.05 -6.55 -6.38
C PHE A 227 29.58 -6.51 -5.95
N ALA A 228 28.65 -6.36 -6.89
CA ALA A 228 27.22 -6.41 -6.59
C ALA A 228 26.73 -7.81 -6.20
N GLY A 229 27.37 -8.88 -6.66
CA GLY A 229 26.99 -10.26 -6.33
C GLY A 229 25.52 -10.54 -6.67
N GLU A 230 24.71 -10.89 -5.68
CA GLU A 230 23.26 -11.10 -5.86
C GLU A 230 22.50 -9.82 -6.21
N HIS A 231 23.02 -8.66 -5.80
CA HIS A 231 22.41 -7.35 -6.08
C HIS A 231 22.63 -6.88 -7.52
N ARG A 232 23.33 -7.66 -8.36
CA ARG A 232 23.43 -7.41 -9.80
C ARG A 232 22.09 -7.56 -10.52
N PHE A 233 21.12 -8.22 -9.88
CA PHE A 233 19.80 -8.48 -10.44
C PHE A 233 18.78 -7.42 -10.02
N ALA A 234 17.90 -7.06 -10.95
CA ALA A 234 16.82 -6.12 -10.74
C ALA A 234 15.84 -6.60 -9.67
N THR A 235 15.42 -5.68 -8.81
CA THR A 235 14.34 -5.88 -7.85
C THR A 235 13.03 -5.33 -8.43
N PRO A 236 11.86 -5.65 -7.84
CA PRO A 236 10.60 -5.04 -8.27
C PRO A 236 10.62 -3.50 -8.25
N ARG A 237 11.41 -2.91 -7.35
CA ARG A 237 11.59 -1.45 -7.28
C ARG A 237 12.43 -0.92 -8.44
N HIS A 238 13.46 -1.63 -8.88
CA HIS A 238 14.28 -1.24 -10.02
C HIS A 238 13.44 -1.20 -11.30
N LEU A 239 12.65 -2.24 -11.55
CA LEU A 239 11.76 -2.29 -12.71
C LEU A 239 10.68 -1.21 -12.68
N ALA A 240 10.11 -0.91 -11.51
CA ALA A 240 9.11 0.16 -11.38
C ALA A 240 9.69 1.57 -11.58
N ARG A 241 10.95 1.79 -11.20
CA ARG A 241 11.63 3.09 -11.31
C ARG A 241 12.17 3.34 -12.71
N ASP A 242 12.88 2.35 -13.26
CA ASP A 242 13.71 2.53 -14.46
C ASP A 242 13.08 1.91 -15.72
N GLY A 243 12.11 1.01 -15.56
CA GLY A 243 11.52 0.24 -16.66
C GLY A 243 12.49 -0.79 -17.24
N ILE A 244 12.13 -1.34 -18.40
CA ILE A 244 12.93 -2.26 -19.21
C ILE A 244 13.29 -1.65 -20.55
N THR A 245 14.38 -2.11 -21.15
CA THR A 245 14.73 -1.76 -22.52
C THR A 245 14.23 -2.86 -23.44
N VAL A 246 13.43 -2.51 -24.44
CA VAL A 246 12.85 -3.49 -25.39
C VAL A 246 13.33 -3.17 -26.80
N SER A 247 13.77 -4.19 -27.52
CA SER A 247 14.05 -4.07 -28.96
C SER A 247 12.77 -4.26 -29.76
N ALA A 248 12.38 -3.25 -30.52
CA ALA A 248 11.21 -3.31 -31.39
C ALA A 248 11.52 -2.66 -32.75
N MET A 249 11.28 -3.39 -33.83
CA MET A 249 11.57 -2.93 -35.21
C MET A 249 13.02 -2.48 -35.43
N GLY A 250 13.98 -3.11 -34.75
CA GLY A 250 15.40 -2.76 -34.85
C GLY A 250 15.81 -1.50 -34.07
N LEU A 251 14.92 -0.96 -33.24
CA LEU A 251 15.20 0.17 -32.35
C LEU A 251 15.15 -0.28 -30.89
N GLU A 252 16.12 0.18 -30.10
CA GLU A 252 16.09 0.01 -28.64
C GLU A 252 15.20 1.10 -28.02
N ILE A 253 14.12 0.66 -27.37
CA ILE A 253 13.18 1.54 -26.67
C ILE A 253 13.46 1.45 -25.17
N PRO A 254 14.10 2.45 -24.55
CA PRO A 254 14.40 2.42 -23.13
C PRO A 254 13.17 2.76 -22.28
N LYS A 255 13.22 2.37 -20.99
CA LYS A 255 12.26 2.76 -19.95
C LYS A 255 10.80 2.34 -20.21
N GLN A 256 10.59 1.22 -20.89
CA GLN A 256 9.24 0.66 -21.02
C GLN A 256 8.75 0.16 -19.64
N PRO A 257 7.57 0.57 -19.18
CA PRO A 257 7.07 0.16 -17.87
C PRO A 257 6.62 -1.30 -17.93
N ILE A 258 7.02 -2.07 -16.92
CA ILE A 258 6.52 -3.43 -16.72
C ILE A 258 5.71 -3.48 -15.43
N THR A 259 4.50 -4.04 -15.51
CA THR A 259 3.66 -4.20 -14.33
C THR A 259 4.04 -5.49 -13.62
N ILE A 260 4.53 -5.40 -12.39
CA ILE A 260 4.74 -6.59 -11.57
C ILE A 260 3.43 -6.89 -10.86
N VAL A 261 2.86 -8.06 -11.14
CA VAL A 261 1.65 -8.49 -10.44
C VAL A 261 2.03 -8.71 -8.98
N PRO A 262 1.48 -7.96 -8.00
CA PRO A 262 1.71 -8.28 -6.60
C PRO A 262 1.25 -9.71 -6.34
N GLU A 263 1.86 -10.41 -5.38
CA GLU A 263 1.26 -11.68 -4.92
C GLU A 263 -0.20 -11.41 -4.59
N ALA A 264 -1.09 -12.29 -5.09
CA ALA A 264 -2.51 -12.19 -4.80
C ALA A 264 -2.62 -11.96 -3.30
N TYR A 265 -3.15 -10.80 -2.90
CA TYR A 265 -3.28 -10.42 -1.50
C TYR A 265 -4.09 -11.52 -0.82
N ARG A 266 -3.40 -12.46 -0.19
CA ARG A 266 -4.01 -13.40 0.73
C ARG A 266 -4.17 -12.62 1.99
N ASP A 267 -5.39 -12.13 2.24
CA ASP A 267 -5.74 -11.57 3.53
C ASP A 267 -5.36 -12.60 4.60
N PRO A 268 -4.28 -12.38 5.37
CA PRO A 268 -3.78 -13.39 6.30
C PRO A 268 -4.78 -13.63 7.44
N LEU A 269 -5.81 -12.78 7.54
CA LEU A 269 -6.85 -12.83 8.56
C LEU A 269 -8.24 -13.15 7.99
N GLN A 270 -8.38 -13.39 6.68
CA GLN A 270 -9.66 -13.68 6.01
C GLN A 270 -10.79 -12.70 6.38
N LEU A 271 -10.45 -11.43 6.63
CA LEU A 271 -11.40 -10.36 6.95
C LEU A 271 -12.26 -9.97 5.75
N GLU A 272 -11.76 -10.22 4.53
CA GLU A 272 -12.48 -10.03 3.27
C GLU A 272 -13.33 -11.24 2.85
N GLU A 273 -13.09 -12.43 3.43
CA GLU A 273 -13.91 -13.61 3.19
C GLU A 273 -15.24 -13.51 3.96
N GLU A 274 -16.34 -13.75 3.26
CA GLU A 274 -17.67 -13.63 3.84
C GLU A 274 -17.91 -14.69 4.91
N GLY A 275 -18.22 -14.25 6.13
CA GLY A 275 -18.87 -15.12 7.12
C GLY A 275 -17.96 -15.84 8.13
N VAL A 276 -16.64 -15.62 8.15
CA VAL A 276 -15.82 -16.20 9.22
C VAL A 276 -15.98 -15.40 10.52
N VAL A 277 -16.78 -15.93 11.44
CA VAL A 277 -16.98 -15.36 12.78
C VAL A 277 -15.76 -15.68 13.67
N THR A 278 -14.61 -15.05 13.44
CA THR A 278 -13.43 -15.21 14.32
C THR A 278 -13.55 -14.35 15.59
N GLN A 279 -13.26 -14.92 16.76
CA GLN A 279 -13.40 -14.24 18.06
C GLN A 279 -12.39 -13.09 18.30
N ALA A 280 -11.41 -12.90 17.41
CA ALA A 280 -10.18 -12.19 17.72
C ALA A 280 -10.32 -10.67 17.90
N ASN A 281 -11.32 -9.99 17.31
CA ASN A 281 -11.50 -8.55 17.60
C ASN A 281 -12.92 -8.01 17.35
N ARG A 282 -13.74 -7.92 18.40
CA ARG A 282 -15.10 -7.34 18.32
C ARG A 282 -15.10 -5.85 17.94
N ALA A 283 -14.02 -5.14 18.27
CA ALA A 283 -13.91 -3.69 18.06
C ALA A 283 -13.66 -3.31 16.58
N SER A 284 -13.03 -4.18 15.80
CA SER A 284 -12.81 -3.95 14.37
C SER A 284 -14.04 -4.24 13.52
N ARG A 285 -15.04 -4.95 14.08
CA ARG A 285 -16.26 -5.34 13.36
C ARG A 285 -17.17 -4.15 13.09
N ARG A 286 -17.68 -4.09 11.86
CA ARG A 286 -18.63 -3.09 11.40
C ARG A 286 -19.87 -3.77 10.82
N LEU A 287 -20.99 -3.06 10.90
CA LEU A 287 -22.20 -3.38 10.18
C LEU A 287 -22.24 -2.49 8.95
N TRP A 288 -22.23 -3.11 7.78
CA TRP A 288 -22.41 -2.47 6.49
C TRP A 288 -23.89 -2.41 6.16
N LEU A 289 -24.36 -1.21 5.84
CA LEU A 289 -25.76 -0.88 5.66
C LEU A 289 -25.94 -0.27 4.28
N GLY A 290 -26.80 -0.89 3.46
CA GLY A 290 -27.20 -0.32 2.19
C GLY A 290 -28.30 0.71 2.38
N LEU A 291 -28.06 1.92 1.89
CA LEU A 291 -29.00 3.04 1.98
C LEU A 291 -29.92 3.03 0.75
N LYS A 292 -31.19 3.39 0.95
CA LYS A 292 -32.19 3.42 -0.10
C LYS A 292 -32.52 4.85 -0.53
N TYR A 293 -32.73 4.98 -1.82
CA TYR A 293 -33.12 6.22 -2.48
C TYR A 293 -34.29 5.93 -3.40
N TRP A 294 -35.26 6.83 -3.43
CA TRP A 294 -36.41 6.80 -4.32
C TRP A 294 -36.58 8.18 -4.95
N ASP A 295 -36.68 8.24 -6.27
CA ASP A 295 -36.81 9.51 -7.01
C ASP A 295 -35.74 10.55 -6.64
N GLY A 296 -34.49 10.08 -6.48
CA GLY A 296 -33.35 10.92 -6.06
C GLY A 296 -33.38 11.40 -4.60
N LEU A 297 -34.41 11.07 -3.83
CA LEU A 297 -34.57 11.42 -2.42
C LEU A 297 -34.24 10.23 -1.50
N PRO A 298 -33.58 10.46 -0.35
CA PRO A 298 -33.32 9.40 0.62
C PRO A 298 -34.61 8.89 1.27
N VAL A 299 -34.73 7.56 1.40
CA VAL A 299 -35.84 6.93 2.15
C VAL A 299 -35.70 7.20 3.65
N LEU A 300 -34.47 7.19 4.18
CA LEU A 300 -34.16 7.59 5.55
C LEU A 300 -33.75 9.06 5.55
N ARG A 301 -34.67 9.98 5.84
CA ARG A 301 -34.39 11.43 5.81
C ARG A 301 -33.89 11.94 7.15
N LYS A 302 -34.43 11.41 8.25
CA LYS A 302 -34.10 11.87 9.60
C LYS A 302 -34.10 10.74 10.59
N ALA A 303 -33.11 10.74 11.49
CA ALA A 303 -33.03 9.80 12.61
C ALA A 303 -32.80 10.60 13.90
N LYS A 304 -33.79 10.63 14.78
CA LYS A 304 -33.78 11.45 16.00
C LYS A 304 -33.97 10.60 17.25
N LEU A 305 -33.10 10.77 18.25
CA LEU A 305 -33.28 10.14 19.56
C LEU A 305 -34.48 10.72 20.31
N ILE A 306 -35.23 9.83 20.96
CA ILE A 306 -36.25 10.17 21.97
C ILE A 306 -35.59 10.10 23.35
N SER A 307 -35.19 8.90 23.79
CA SER A 307 -34.45 8.73 25.03
C SER A 307 -33.00 9.16 24.84
N LYS A 308 -32.58 10.17 25.60
CA LYS A 308 -31.19 10.65 25.61
C LYS A 308 -30.41 9.97 26.74
N PRO A 309 -29.06 9.92 26.66
CA PRO A 309 -28.24 9.43 27.77
C PRO A 309 -28.53 10.13 29.10
N THR A 310 -28.77 11.44 29.04
CA THR A 310 -29.07 12.30 30.20
C THR A 310 -30.48 12.12 30.75
N LYS A 311 -31.45 11.75 29.90
CA LYS A 311 -32.83 11.54 30.29
C LYS A 311 -33.46 10.41 29.49
N ARG A 312 -33.68 9.28 30.17
CA ARG A 312 -34.33 8.10 29.62
C ARG A 312 -35.83 8.17 29.91
N ILE A 313 -36.63 7.88 28.90
CA ILE A 313 -38.09 7.92 28.99
C ILE A 313 -38.59 6.49 28.85
N TRP A 314 -39.61 6.12 29.64
CA TRP A 314 -40.28 4.83 29.56
C TRP A 314 -41.75 5.07 29.28
N LEU A 315 -42.34 4.28 28.39
CA LEU A 315 -43.74 4.38 28.03
C LEU A 315 -44.43 3.03 28.23
N ASN A 316 -45.61 3.08 28.83
CA ASN A 316 -46.51 1.94 28.94
C ASN A 316 -47.20 1.65 27.60
N SER A 317 -47.77 0.46 27.44
CA SER A 317 -48.46 0.07 26.19
C SER A 317 -49.61 1.02 25.82
N ARG A 318 -50.36 1.53 26.81
CA ARG A 318 -51.41 2.54 26.60
C ARG A 318 -50.85 3.87 26.08
N GLU A 319 -49.72 4.31 26.62
CA GLU A 319 -49.04 5.55 26.23
C GLU A 319 -48.43 5.45 24.83
N LEU A 320 -47.78 4.31 24.52
CA LEU A 320 -47.35 4.00 23.15
C LEU A 320 -48.53 4.02 22.18
N GLY A 321 -49.69 3.49 22.58
CA GLY A 321 -50.93 3.55 21.78
C GLY A 321 -51.38 4.98 21.49
N MET A 322 -51.29 5.87 22.48
CA MET A 322 -51.57 7.30 22.27
C MET A 322 -50.59 7.92 21.27
N VAL A 323 -49.29 7.66 21.42
CA VAL A 323 -48.23 8.16 20.54
C VAL A 323 -48.40 7.68 19.11
N VAL A 324 -48.69 6.40 18.90
CA VAL A 324 -48.95 5.79 17.59
C VAL A 324 -50.14 6.43 16.88
N ARG A 325 -51.19 6.82 17.62
CA ARG A 325 -52.38 7.50 17.09
C ARG A 325 -52.17 9.01 16.86
N GLY A 326 -50.97 9.54 17.09
CA GLY A 326 -50.65 10.96 16.88
C GLY A 326 -50.89 11.86 18.10
N ASN A 327 -51.36 11.29 19.21
CA ASN A 327 -51.54 11.99 20.49
C ASN A 327 -50.22 12.05 21.27
N GLN A 328 -50.07 13.04 22.13
CA GLN A 328 -48.90 13.17 22.98
C GLN A 328 -49.05 12.30 24.23
N ALA A 329 -47.97 11.62 24.65
CA ALA A 329 -47.89 10.93 25.93
C ALA A 329 -46.69 11.44 26.72
N GLY A 330 -46.95 12.13 27.84
CA GLY A 330 -45.92 12.84 28.60
C GLY A 330 -45.14 13.81 27.71
N GLU A 331 -43.83 13.62 27.63
CA GLU A 331 -42.92 14.44 26.81
C GLU A 331 -42.77 13.93 25.37
N VAL A 332 -43.27 12.74 25.06
CA VAL A 332 -43.14 12.12 23.74
C VAL A 332 -44.30 12.58 22.86
N LYS A 333 -43.99 13.41 21.86
CA LYS A 333 -44.95 13.84 20.85
C LYS A 333 -45.48 12.65 20.05
N GLY A 334 -46.72 12.72 19.58
CA GLY A 334 -47.29 11.68 18.72
C GLY A 334 -46.55 11.51 17.39
N MET A 335 -46.71 10.34 16.77
CA MET A 335 -46.28 10.05 15.39
C MET A 335 -47.26 10.69 14.43
N ARG A 336 -46.76 11.66 13.65
CA ARG A 336 -47.60 12.49 12.76
C ARG A 336 -47.15 12.45 11.31
N GLN A 337 -45.97 11.90 11.06
CA GLN A 337 -45.43 11.78 9.71
C GLN A 337 -45.77 10.41 9.13
N ILE A 338 -46.12 10.41 7.85
CA ILE A 338 -46.41 9.18 7.11
C ILE A 338 -45.09 8.41 6.93
N GLY A 339 -45.13 7.10 7.20
CA GLY A 339 -43.94 6.23 7.15
C GLY A 339 -43.00 6.39 8.35
N GLU A 340 -43.32 7.25 9.31
CA GLU A 340 -42.54 7.39 10.54
C GLU A 340 -42.63 6.14 11.42
N ILE A 341 -41.47 5.68 11.87
CA ILE A 341 -41.37 4.58 12.82
C ILE A 341 -40.73 5.06 14.12
N MET A 342 -41.10 4.40 15.22
CA MET A 342 -40.49 4.58 16.53
C MET A 342 -39.92 3.26 17.00
N VAL A 343 -38.62 3.26 17.28
CA VAL A 343 -37.89 2.10 17.77
C VAL A 343 -37.96 2.07 19.29
N VAL A 344 -38.44 0.97 19.85
CA VAL A 344 -38.65 0.77 21.29
C VAL A 344 -37.81 -0.40 21.78
N SER A 345 -37.06 -0.19 22.87
CA SER A 345 -36.38 -1.27 23.59
C SER A 345 -37.34 -1.88 24.60
N THR A 346 -37.61 -3.17 24.46
CA THR A 346 -38.45 -3.95 25.37
C THR A 346 -37.63 -5.07 26.02
N ASP A 347 -38.24 -5.77 26.97
CA ASP A 347 -37.75 -7.02 27.55
C ASP A 347 -37.59 -8.14 26.51
N ARG A 348 -38.42 -8.12 25.46
CA ARG A 348 -38.38 -9.09 24.35
C ARG A 348 -37.50 -8.66 23.17
N GLY A 349 -36.69 -7.61 23.35
CA GLY A 349 -35.79 -7.08 22.33
C GLY A 349 -36.27 -5.76 21.74
N ILE A 350 -35.66 -5.37 20.62
CA ILE A 350 -36.00 -4.12 19.93
C ILE A 350 -37.16 -4.37 18.98
N MET A 351 -38.17 -3.51 19.07
CA MET A 351 -39.40 -3.63 18.32
C MET A 351 -39.84 -2.24 17.83
N GLU A 352 -40.75 -2.22 16.86
CA GLU A 352 -41.41 -1.00 16.43
C GLU A 352 -42.62 -0.70 17.35
N ALA A 353 -42.95 0.59 17.52
CA ALA A 353 -43.98 1.01 18.49
C ALA A 353 -45.39 0.44 18.23
N ARG A 354 -45.83 0.29 16.98
CA ARG A 354 -47.10 -0.38 16.65
C ARG A 354 -47.05 -1.85 17.02
N GLU A 355 -45.94 -2.54 16.74
CA GLU A 355 -45.74 -3.93 17.17
C GLU A 355 -45.80 -4.08 18.71
N CYS A 356 -45.25 -3.12 19.45
CA CYS A 356 -45.38 -3.07 20.91
C CYS A 356 -46.83 -2.88 21.37
N VAL A 357 -47.59 -2.01 20.71
CA VAL A 357 -49.01 -1.76 21.04
C VAL A 357 -49.87 -2.99 20.77
N GLU A 358 -49.65 -3.67 19.63
CA GLU A 358 -50.34 -4.92 19.27
C GLU A 358 -50.10 -6.01 20.32
N ARG A 359 -48.85 -6.16 20.78
CA ARG A 359 -48.50 -7.14 21.81
C ARG A 359 -48.78 -6.68 23.24
N ARG A 360 -49.27 -5.44 23.43
CA ARG A 360 -49.53 -4.80 24.72
C ARG A 360 -48.29 -4.72 25.63
N ILE A 361 -47.12 -4.51 25.03
CA ILE A 361 -45.82 -4.41 25.73
C ILE A 361 -45.39 -2.94 25.79
N GLY A 362 -44.90 -2.49 26.95
CA GLY A 362 -44.28 -1.18 27.13
C GLY A 362 -42.77 -1.23 26.92
N GLY A 363 -42.12 -0.07 26.96
CA GLY A 363 -40.66 -0.06 26.86
C GLY A 363 -40.05 1.33 26.79
N GLN A 364 -38.74 1.34 26.55
CA GLN A 364 -37.98 2.57 26.38
C GLN A 364 -38.00 2.98 24.90
N PRO A 365 -38.69 4.07 24.50
CA PRO A 365 -38.52 4.63 23.16
C PRO A 365 -37.09 5.14 22.94
N LEU A 366 -36.41 4.59 21.94
CA LEU A 366 -35.02 4.90 21.61
C LEU A 366 -34.91 6.06 20.62
N CYS A 367 -35.45 5.89 19.42
CA CYS A 367 -35.35 6.87 18.33
C CYS A 367 -36.56 6.81 17.38
N ARG A 368 -36.73 7.87 16.59
CA ARG A 368 -37.72 8.01 15.52
C ARG A 368 -37.02 8.21 14.19
N ILE A 369 -37.52 7.55 13.16
CA ILE A 369 -36.91 7.51 11.83
C ILE A 369 -38.01 7.68 10.77
N TRP A 370 -37.79 8.54 9.76
CA TRP A 370 -38.72 8.86 8.67
C TRP A 370 -38.03 9.54 7.46
#